data_AF-A0A4Q9M6W2-F1
#
_entry.id   AF-A0A4Q9M6W2-F1
#
_cell.length_a   1.000
_cell.length_b   1.000
_cell.length_c   1.000
_cell.angle_alpha   90.00
_cell.angle_beta   90.00
_cell.angle_gamma   90.00
#
_symmetry.space_group_name_H-M   'P 1'
#
loop_
_entity.id
_entity.type
_entity.pdbx_description
1 polymer ?
#
loop_
_entity_poly.entity_id
_entity_poly.type
_entity_poly.pdbx_seq_one_letter_code
_entity_poly.pdbx_strand_id
1 'polypeptide(L)'
;MDKDITFVIKPPKDTSFRGSAPSQPSPPRPTARTEMTCYGCGEVGHGMYVCPQLNDLIVKGVLKRDSDNRYVMSDGSRIPRVPNETLVKAVQRLRPAQSNYVALAAIETADDYYTSDAEDDHNYSFPAEHAPKRNKEARRERFEGVFPPPRSALPKRPAEEKVKAPEVRPVVPIPHPKPVETHGPTFNPLVDDDIIMEDIPRKA
;
A
#
# COMPACT_ATOMS: atom_id res chain seq x y z
N MET A 1 49.46 -48.89 -30.59
CA MET A 1 47.97 -48.85 -30.54
C MET A 1 47.63 -47.38 -30.47
N ASP A 2 47.74 -46.70 -31.60
CA ASP A 2 47.82 -45.26 -31.67
C ASP A 2 46.66 -44.79 -32.54
N LYS A 3 45.74 -44.03 -31.93
CA LYS A 3 44.55 -43.48 -32.58
C LYS A 3 44.80 -42.00 -32.81
N ASP A 4 45.23 -41.67 -34.02
CA ASP A 4 45.34 -40.29 -34.48
C ASP A 4 43.94 -39.68 -34.67
N ILE A 5 43.62 -38.69 -33.83
CA ILE A 5 42.43 -37.85 -33.96
C ILE A 5 42.76 -36.75 -34.94
N THR A 6 42.32 -36.90 -36.20
CA THR A 6 42.36 -35.82 -37.18
C THR A 6 41.26 -34.80 -36.87
N PHE A 7 41.62 -33.70 -36.21
CA PHE A 7 40.74 -32.53 -36.06
C PHE A 7 40.58 -31.83 -37.42
N VAL A 8 39.45 -32.09 -38.07
CA VAL A 8 39.03 -31.34 -39.27
C VAL A 8 38.59 -29.94 -38.84
N ILE A 9 39.49 -28.97 -38.96
CA ILE A 9 39.17 -27.54 -38.76
C ILE A 9 38.32 -27.09 -39.96
N LYS A 10 37.03 -26.86 -39.73
CA LYS A 10 36.12 -26.31 -40.74
C LYS A 10 36.41 -24.82 -40.90
N PRO A 11 36.57 -24.29 -42.12
CA PRO A 11 36.72 -22.86 -42.33
C PRO A 11 35.44 -22.09 -41.93
N PRO A 12 35.57 -20.82 -41.53
CA PRO A 12 34.42 -19.99 -41.19
C PRO A 12 33.52 -19.83 -42.41
N LYS A 13 32.23 -20.08 -42.23
CA LYS A 13 31.23 -19.79 -43.26
C LYS A 13 31.04 -18.28 -43.29
N ASP A 14 31.54 -17.64 -44.34
CA ASP A 14 31.17 -16.27 -44.68
C ASP A 14 29.65 -16.22 -44.92
N THR A 15 28.93 -15.73 -43.91
CA THR A 15 27.54 -15.33 -44.08
C THR A 15 27.56 -14.06 -44.92
N SER A 16 27.49 -14.20 -46.24
CA SER A 16 27.26 -13.07 -47.14
C SER A 16 26.01 -12.32 -46.66
N PHE A 17 26.26 -11.11 -46.15
CA PHE A 17 25.27 -10.17 -45.68
C PHE A 17 24.34 -9.85 -46.85
N ARG A 18 23.14 -10.45 -46.87
CA ARG A 18 22.07 -10.06 -47.80
C ARG A 18 21.79 -8.58 -47.55
N GLY A 19 22.01 -7.77 -48.58
CA GLY A 19 21.84 -6.32 -48.53
C GLY A 19 20.50 -5.93 -47.90
N SER A 20 20.57 -5.15 -46.83
CA SER A 20 19.42 -4.40 -46.33
C SER A 20 19.05 -3.35 -47.38
N ALA A 21 17.79 -3.35 -47.79
CA ALA A 21 17.25 -2.25 -48.59
C ALA A 21 17.49 -0.91 -47.85
N PRO A 22 17.78 0.20 -48.56
CA PRO A 22 17.99 1.48 -47.92
C PRO A 22 16.69 1.90 -47.22
N SER A 23 16.73 1.90 -45.89
CA SER A 23 15.73 2.52 -45.02
C SER A 23 15.59 3.98 -45.44
N GLN A 24 14.46 4.36 -46.03
CA GLN A 24 14.17 5.78 -46.26
C GLN A 24 14.22 6.52 -44.92
N PRO A 25 14.94 7.65 -44.81
CA PRO A 25 14.90 8.46 -43.61
C PRO A 25 13.50 9.07 -43.50
N SER A 26 12.73 8.60 -42.53
CA SER A 26 11.48 9.26 -42.12
C SER A 26 11.79 10.72 -41.78
N PRO A 27 10.94 11.69 -42.20
CA PRO A 27 11.17 13.09 -41.87
C PRO A 27 11.26 13.27 -40.35
N PRO A 28 12.18 14.11 -39.84
CA PRO A 28 12.28 14.37 -38.42
C PRO A 28 10.95 14.95 -37.96
N ARG A 29 10.19 14.16 -37.20
CA ARG A 29 8.99 14.63 -36.52
C ARG A 29 9.41 15.84 -35.69
N PRO A 30 8.69 16.98 -35.75
CA PRO A 30 8.99 18.11 -34.89
C PRO A 30 8.75 17.66 -33.45
N THR A 31 9.82 17.23 -32.78
CA THR A 31 9.81 17.11 -31.34
C THR A 31 9.82 18.55 -30.86
N ALA A 32 8.63 19.12 -30.64
CA ALA A 32 8.50 20.14 -29.63
C ALA A 32 9.08 19.49 -28.37
N ARG A 33 10.36 19.78 -28.09
CA ARG A 33 11.05 19.36 -26.88
C ARG A 33 10.43 20.21 -25.79
N THR A 34 9.20 19.85 -25.43
CA THR A 34 8.62 20.26 -24.16
C THR A 34 9.67 19.94 -23.12
N GLU A 35 10.03 20.95 -22.34
CA GLU A 35 11.05 20.84 -21.31
C GLU A 35 10.75 19.59 -20.49
N MET A 36 11.66 18.62 -20.51
CA MET A 36 11.45 17.33 -19.86
C MET A 36 11.35 17.57 -18.36
N THR A 37 10.12 17.50 -17.84
CA THR A 37 9.82 17.61 -16.42
C THR A 37 9.96 16.26 -15.74
N CYS A 38 10.61 16.23 -14.58
CA CYS A 38 10.76 15.03 -13.78
C CYS A 38 9.44 14.71 -13.06
N TYR A 39 8.83 13.57 -13.36
CA TYR A 39 7.62 13.11 -12.64
C TYR A 39 7.87 12.77 -11.15
N GLY A 40 9.13 12.71 -10.73
CA GLY A 40 9.55 12.47 -9.36
C GLY A 40 9.39 13.68 -8.46
N CYS A 41 10.12 14.76 -8.78
CA CYS A 41 10.15 16.02 -8.03
C CYS A 41 9.35 17.16 -8.68
N GLY A 42 9.15 17.13 -10.00
CA GLY A 42 8.48 18.20 -10.78
C GLY A 42 9.44 19.18 -11.45
N GLU A 43 10.74 19.11 -11.19
CA GLU A 43 11.74 20.02 -11.77
C GLU A 43 12.07 19.65 -13.24
N VAL A 44 12.47 20.64 -14.03
CA VAL A 44 12.91 20.46 -15.42
C VAL A 44 14.39 20.10 -15.50
N GLY A 45 14.78 19.34 -16.52
CA GLY A 45 16.20 19.10 -16.85
C GLY A 45 16.76 17.74 -16.42
N HIS A 46 15.97 16.88 -15.77
CA HIS A 46 16.35 15.51 -15.46
C HIS A 46 15.17 14.54 -15.47
N GLY A 47 15.46 13.23 -15.60
CA GLY A 47 14.46 12.16 -15.53
C GLY A 47 14.38 11.52 -14.15
N MET A 48 13.31 10.76 -13.89
CA MET A 48 13.09 10.08 -12.59
C MET A 48 14.25 9.18 -12.12
N TYR A 49 15.06 8.64 -13.04
CA TYR A 49 16.17 7.77 -12.69
C TYR A 49 17.35 8.54 -12.08
N VAL A 50 17.56 9.79 -12.53
CA VAL A 50 18.67 10.68 -12.15
C VAL A 50 18.17 11.82 -11.27
N CYS A 51 17.03 11.63 -10.60
CA CYS A 51 16.45 12.66 -9.73
C CYS A 51 17.17 12.68 -8.38
N PRO A 52 17.80 13.81 -7.99
CA PRO A 52 18.53 13.89 -6.72
C PRO A 52 17.60 13.72 -5.52
N GLN A 53 16.43 14.38 -5.54
CA GLN A 53 15.45 14.28 -4.45
C GLN A 53 14.94 12.85 -4.22
N LEU A 54 14.73 12.08 -5.30
CA LEU A 54 14.34 10.67 -5.16
C LEU A 54 15.49 9.82 -4.63
N ASN A 55 16.72 10.11 -5.06
CA ASN A 55 17.89 9.40 -4.57
C ASN A 55 18.11 9.66 -3.08
N ASP A 56 17.92 10.89 -2.61
CA ASP A 56 17.97 11.24 -1.19
C ASP A 56 16.93 10.47 -0.38
N LEU A 57 15.72 10.28 -0.92
CA LEU A 57 14.66 9.50 -0.26
C LEU A 57 14.98 8.00 -0.21
N ILE A 58 15.73 7.49 -1.20
CA ILE A 58 16.24 6.11 -1.20
C ILE A 58 17.36 5.96 -0.17
N VAL A 59 18.31 6.90 -0.12
CA VAL A 59 19.40 6.91 0.86
C VAL A 59 18.87 7.04 2.28
N LYS A 60 17.82 7.85 2.49
CA LYS A 60 17.09 7.95 3.76
C LYS A 60 16.29 6.68 4.11
N GLY A 61 16.22 5.71 3.21
CA GLY A 61 15.49 4.45 3.42
C GLY A 61 13.98 4.57 3.39
N VAL A 62 13.42 5.72 2.97
CA VAL A 62 11.96 5.94 2.90
C VAL A 62 11.38 5.31 1.64
N LEU A 63 12.16 5.32 0.56
CA LEU A 63 11.81 4.72 -0.72
C LEU A 63 12.74 3.55 -1.05
N LYS A 64 12.19 2.53 -1.70
CA LYS A 64 12.94 1.42 -2.27
C LYS A 64 12.55 1.21 -3.72
N ARG A 65 13.47 0.68 -4.54
CA ARG A 65 13.15 0.16 -5.88
C ARG A 65 12.80 -1.32 -5.76
N ASP A 66 11.61 -1.67 -6.24
CA ASP A 66 11.14 -3.05 -6.33
C ASP A 66 11.83 -3.81 -7.48
N SER A 67 11.65 -5.13 -7.56
CA SER A 67 12.19 -5.97 -8.66
C SER A 67 11.73 -5.50 -10.04
N ASP A 68 10.56 -4.86 -10.11
CA ASP A 68 9.99 -4.29 -11.33
C ASP A 68 10.52 -2.88 -11.66
N ASN A 69 11.60 -2.42 -11.00
CA ASN A 69 12.14 -1.06 -11.10
C ASN A 69 11.12 0.05 -10.76
N ARG A 70 10.11 -0.26 -9.94
CA ARG A 70 9.12 0.70 -9.46
C ARG A 70 9.52 1.25 -8.11
N TYR A 71 9.24 2.53 -7.89
CA TYR A 71 9.41 3.15 -6.57
C TYR A 71 8.26 2.73 -5.66
N VAL A 72 8.61 2.07 -4.57
CA VAL A 72 7.72 1.63 -3.50
C VAL A 72 8.19 2.23 -2.17
N MET A 73 7.32 2.23 -1.17
CA MET A 73 7.73 2.61 0.19
C MET A 73 8.79 1.64 0.73
N SER A 74 9.46 2.01 1.83
CA SER A 74 10.37 1.13 2.60
C SER A 74 9.78 -0.25 2.83
N ASP A 75 8.47 -0.29 3.11
CA ASP A 75 7.73 -1.49 3.51
C ASP A 75 7.35 -2.36 2.29
N GLY A 76 7.68 -1.92 1.08
CA GLY A 76 7.30 -2.57 -0.18
C GLY A 76 5.88 -2.26 -0.63
N SER A 77 5.11 -1.47 0.14
CA SER A 77 3.78 -1.03 -0.26
C SER A 77 3.85 -0.07 -1.46
N ARG A 78 2.85 -0.16 -2.33
CA ARG A 78 2.74 0.74 -3.50
C ARG A 78 2.33 2.13 -3.05
N ILE A 79 2.91 3.15 -3.66
CA ILE A 79 2.61 4.55 -3.40
C ILE A 79 1.36 4.93 -4.22
N PRO A 80 0.17 5.10 -3.61
CA PRO A 80 -1.01 5.58 -4.32
C PRO A 80 -0.78 7.02 -4.79
N ARG A 81 -1.01 7.25 -6.08
CA ARG A 81 -0.83 8.56 -6.72
C ARG A 81 -2.17 9.21 -7.06
N VAL A 82 -2.28 10.50 -6.71
CA VAL A 82 -3.33 11.41 -7.16
C VAL A 82 -2.93 12.00 -8.53
N PRO A 83 -3.89 12.29 -9.43
CA PRO A 83 -3.58 13.02 -10.67
C PRO A 83 -2.87 14.36 -10.37
N ASN A 84 -1.86 14.68 -11.18
CA ASN A 84 -1.04 15.89 -11.10
C ASN A 84 -0.16 16.06 -9.85
N GLU A 85 0.02 15.01 -9.03
CA GLU A 85 1.00 15.04 -7.94
C GLU A 85 2.34 14.40 -8.34
N THR A 86 3.42 14.91 -7.76
CA THR A 86 4.77 14.36 -7.92
C THR A 86 5.01 13.23 -6.91
N LEU A 87 5.94 12.32 -7.21
CA LEU A 87 6.22 11.18 -6.33
C LEU A 87 6.67 11.63 -4.93
N VAL A 88 7.45 12.71 -4.83
CA VAL A 88 7.88 13.29 -3.55
C VAL A 88 6.68 13.76 -2.71
N LYS A 89 5.70 14.44 -3.34
CA LYS A 89 4.48 14.86 -2.65
C LYS A 89 3.64 13.68 -2.19
N ALA A 90 3.52 12.63 -3.01
CA ALA A 90 2.80 11.42 -2.63
C ALA A 90 3.42 10.75 -1.39
N VAL A 91 4.74 10.70 -1.31
CA VAL A 91 5.46 10.15 -0.13
C VAL A 91 5.23 11.01 1.10
N GLN A 92 5.29 12.35 0.97
CA GLN A 92 5.02 13.25 2.10
C GLN A 92 3.61 13.07 2.66
N ARG A 93 2.61 12.86 1.80
CA ARG A 93 1.23 12.58 2.20
C ARG A 93 1.08 11.24 2.93
N LEU A 94 1.86 10.24 2.56
CA LEU A 94 1.82 8.90 3.15
C LEU A 94 2.64 8.78 4.43
N ARG A 95 3.57 9.71 4.68
CA ARG A 95 4.28 9.72 5.95
C ARG A 95 3.26 9.88 7.07
N PRO A 96 3.34 9.05 8.13
CA PRO A 96 2.48 9.25 9.28
C PRO A 96 2.69 10.68 9.77
N ALA A 97 1.58 11.37 10.06
CA ALA A 97 1.63 12.71 10.62
C ALA A 97 2.48 12.63 11.89
N GLN A 98 3.69 13.20 11.84
CA GLN A 98 4.49 13.37 13.04
C GLN A 98 3.83 14.50 13.81
N SER A 99 3.05 14.14 14.83
CA SER A 99 2.59 15.10 15.81
C SER A 99 3.81 15.59 16.57
N ASN A 100 4.21 16.83 16.31
CA ASN A 100 5.23 17.50 17.11
C ASN A 100 4.58 17.89 18.45
N TYR A 101 4.44 16.92 19.35
CA TYR A 101 4.06 17.21 20.72
C TYR A 101 5.24 17.95 21.38
N VAL A 102 5.06 19.24 21.61
CA VAL A 102 5.94 20.03 22.47
C VAL A 102 5.41 19.85 23.89
N ALA A 103 6.07 19.00 24.68
CA ALA A 103 5.88 19.03 26.11
C ALA A 103 6.45 20.35 26.61
N LEU A 104 5.60 21.31 26.93
CA LEU A 104 6.00 22.44 27.75
C LEU A 104 6.40 21.84 29.10
N ALA A 105 7.70 21.73 29.36
CA ALA A 105 8.19 21.47 30.70
C ALA A 105 7.54 22.53 31.59
N ALA A 106 6.75 22.09 32.57
CA ALA A 106 6.04 22.97 33.48
C ALA A 106 7.04 23.99 34.03
N ILE A 107 6.92 25.23 33.55
CA ILE A 107 7.57 26.35 34.19
C ILE A 107 6.79 26.50 35.48
N GLU A 108 7.40 26.12 36.59
CA GLU A 108 6.91 26.36 37.95
C GLU A 108 6.89 27.87 38.21
N THR A 109 5.97 28.58 37.57
CA THR A 109 5.58 29.93 37.98
C THR A 109 4.17 29.85 38.49
N ALA A 110 4.11 29.75 39.82
CA ALA A 110 3.13 30.30 40.73
C ALA A 110 1.84 30.87 40.14
N ASP A 111 0.74 30.38 40.74
CA ASP A 111 -0.53 31.05 40.96
C ASP A 111 -1.33 31.49 39.73
N ASP A 112 -2.23 30.62 39.28
CA ASP A 112 -3.49 31.03 38.66
C ASP A 112 -4.60 30.03 39.02
N TYR A 113 -5.48 30.47 39.92
CA TYR A 113 -6.66 29.79 40.42
C TYR A 113 -7.72 29.70 39.31
N TYR A 114 -7.56 28.78 38.36
CA TYR A 114 -8.53 28.55 37.29
C TYR A 114 -9.34 27.28 37.57
N THR A 115 -10.42 27.42 38.32
CA THR A 115 -11.53 26.46 38.33
C THR A 115 -12.22 26.52 36.97
N SER A 116 -11.74 25.72 36.02
CA SER A 116 -12.48 25.41 34.81
C SER A 116 -13.61 24.46 35.20
N ASP A 117 -14.82 25.00 35.25
CA ASP A 117 -16.07 24.25 35.27
C ASP A 117 -16.07 23.31 34.07
N ALA A 118 -15.85 22.02 34.34
CA ALA A 118 -15.89 20.96 33.34
C ALA A 118 -17.36 20.70 33.04
N GLU A 119 -17.96 21.55 32.22
CA GLU A 119 -19.15 21.20 31.45
C GLU A 119 -18.74 19.98 30.59
N ASP A 120 -19.17 18.83 31.08
CA ASP A 120 -19.09 17.53 30.46
C ASP A 120 -19.83 17.61 29.11
N ASP A 121 -19.12 18.05 28.08
CA ASP A 121 -19.57 17.98 26.69
C ASP A 121 -19.56 16.51 26.27
N HIS A 122 -20.51 15.77 26.83
CA HIS A 122 -20.87 14.44 26.42
C HIS A 122 -21.18 14.48 24.92
N ASN A 123 -20.21 14.12 24.09
CA ASN A 123 -20.37 13.97 22.67
C ASN A 123 -21.29 12.77 22.40
N TYR A 124 -22.61 13.01 22.47
CA TYR A 124 -23.65 12.03 22.25
C TYR A 124 -23.61 11.53 20.80
N SER A 125 -22.91 10.41 20.58
CA SER A 125 -22.95 9.70 19.30
C SER A 125 -24.14 8.74 19.29
N PHE A 126 -25.21 9.11 18.58
CA PHE A 126 -26.34 8.20 18.36
C PHE A 126 -26.07 7.32 17.13
N PRO A 127 -26.35 6.00 17.19
CA PRO A 127 -26.31 5.16 16.01
C PRO A 127 -27.38 5.61 15.01
N ALA A 128 -26.96 5.98 13.81
CA ALA A 128 -27.88 6.30 12.73
C ALA A 128 -28.36 5.02 12.04
N GLU A 129 -29.65 4.74 12.12
CA GLU A 129 -30.25 3.61 11.39
C GLU A 129 -30.25 3.89 9.88
N HIS A 130 -29.50 3.08 9.13
CA HIS A 130 -29.54 3.13 7.67
C HIS A 130 -30.75 2.34 7.16
N ALA A 131 -31.66 3.04 6.47
CA ALA A 131 -32.77 2.39 5.79
C ALA A 131 -32.26 1.34 4.78
N PRO A 132 -32.87 0.14 4.73
CA PRO A 132 -32.48 -0.89 3.78
C PRO A 132 -32.70 -0.39 2.35
N LYS A 133 -31.68 -0.56 1.49
CA LYS A 133 -31.73 -0.14 0.09
C LYS A 133 -32.75 -0.97 -0.69
N ARG A 134 -33.98 -0.46 -0.80
CA ARG A 134 -35.13 -1.08 -1.48
C ARG A 134 -34.98 -1.24 -3.01
N ASN A 135 -33.93 -0.68 -3.62
CA ASN A 135 -33.82 -0.57 -5.08
C ASN A 135 -33.08 -1.73 -5.77
N LYS A 136 -32.60 -2.74 -5.03
CA LYS A 136 -31.81 -3.84 -5.64
C LYS A 136 -32.68 -4.78 -6.47
N GLU A 137 -33.92 -5.02 -6.05
CA GLU A 137 -34.88 -5.88 -6.75
C GLU A 137 -35.45 -5.17 -7.99
N ALA A 138 -35.89 -3.91 -7.86
CA ALA A 138 -36.34 -3.10 -8.99
C ALA A 138 -35.26 -2.93 -10.08
N ARG A 139 -33.98 -2.84 -9.69
CA ARG A 139 -32.87 -2.84 -10.65
C ARG A 139 -32.67 -4.20 -11.30
N ARG A 140 -32.93 -5.30 -10.60
CA ARG A 140 -32.79 -6.65 -11.15
C ARG A 140 -33.88 -6.92 -12.18
N GLU A 141 -35.14 -6.62 -11.87
CA GLU A 141 -36.27 -6.76 -12.80
C GLU A 141 -36.07 -5.95 -14.08
N ARG A 142 -35.57 -4.71 -13.96
CA ARG A 142 -35.34 -3.84 -15.12
C ARG A 142 -34.23 -4.33 -16.06
N PHE A 143 -33.27 -5.10 -15.52
CA PHE A 143 -32.12 -5.60 -16.28
C PHE A 143 -32.22 -7.11 -16.57
N GLU A 144 -33.31 -7.75 -16.16
CA GLU A 144 -33.61 -9.13 -16.53
C GLU A 144 -33.94 -9.19 -18.03
N GLY A 145 -33.18 -9.97 -18.78
CA GLY A 145 -33.28 -10.04 -20.24
C GLY A 145 -32.43 -9.02 -21.01
N VAL A 146 -31.72 -8.11 -20.35
CA VAL A 146 -30.75 -7.22 -21.00
C VAL A 146 -29.42 -7.96 -21.13
N PHE A 147 -29.26 -8.70 -22.22
CA PHE A 147 -28.01 -9.36 -22.54
C PHE A 147 -27.02 -8.37 -23.18
N PRO A 148 -25.78 -8.29 -22.69
CA PRO A 148 -24.77 -7.48 -23.36
C PRO A 148 -24.55 -8.01 -24.79
N PRO A 149 -24.38 -7.13 -25.79
CA PRO A 149 -24.17 -7.55 -27.16
C PRO A 149 -22.93 -8.46 -27.25
N PRO A 150 -22.92 -9.45 -28.16
CA PRO A 150 -21.81 -10.36 -28.30
C PRO A 150 -20.54 -9.56 -28.62
N ARG A 151 -19.58 -9.57 -27.70
CA ARG A 151 -18.28 -8.94 -27.93
C ARG A 151 -17.61 -9.72 -29.05
N SER A 152 -17.15 -9.01 -30.09
CA SER A 152 -16.35 -9.62 -31.15
C SER A 152 -15.17 -10.35 -30.52
N ALA A 153 -14.99 -11.62 -30.90
CA ALA A 153 -13.94 -12.45 -30.34
C ALA A 153 -12.58 -11.82 -30.67
N LEU A 154 -11.91 -11.27 -29.65
CA LEU A 154 -10.49 -10.93 -29.74
C LEU A 154 -9.73 -12.22 -30.07
N PRO A 155 -8.72 -12.16 -30.96
CA PRO A 155 -7.95 -13.33 -31.36
C PRO A 155 -7.33 -13.98 -30.11
N LYS A 156 -7.61 -15.27 -29.92
CA LYS A 156 -7.03 -16.07 -28.84
C LYS A 156 -5.52 -16.05 -29.00
N ARG A 157 -4.80 -15.50 -28.01
CA ARG A 157 -3.34 -15.67 -27.91
C ARG A 157 -3.06 -17.17 -27.79
N PRO A 158 -1.95 -17.68 -28.38
CA PRO A 158 -1.56 -19.08 -28.24
C PRO A 158 -1.49 -19.43 -26.75
N ALA A 159 -2.03 -20.60 -26.40
CA ALA A 159 -2.13 -21.06 -25.03
C ALA A 159 -0.72 -21.21 -24.45
N GLU A 160 -0.32 -20.27 -23.58
CA GLU A 160 0.75 -20.52 -22.63
C GLU A 160 0.32 -21.71 -21.76
N GLU A 161 1.22 -22.68 -21.68
CA GLU A 161 1.10 -23.86 -20.84
C GLU A 161 0.74 -23.42 -19.43
N LYS A 162 -0.47 -23.78 -18.99
CA LYS A 162 -0.95 -23.51 -17.63
C LYS A 162 0.01 -24.20 -16.67
N VAL A 163 0.95 -23.45 -16.11
CA VAL A 163 1.65 -23.86 -14.89
C VAL A 163 0.55 -24.17 -13.88
N LYS A 164 0.51 -25.45 -13.46
CA LYS A 164 -0.41 -25.98 -12.46
C LYS A 164 -0.41 -25.02 -11.27
N ALA A 165 -1.55 -24.40 -11.00
CA ALA A 165 -1.74 -23.59 -9.80
C ALA A 165 -1.32 -24.43 -8.58
N PRO A 166 -0.56 -23.88 -7.62
CA PRO A 166 -0.24 -24.61 -6.41
C PRO A 166 -1.56 -25.00 -5.73
N GLU A 167 -1.64 -26.28 -5.41
CA GLU A 167 -2.74 -26.95 -4.75
C GLU A 167 -3.21 -26.11 -3.55
N VAL A 168 -4.48 -25.69 -3.61
CA VAL A 168 -5.14 -24.93 -2.55
C VAL A 168 -5.07 -25.77 -1.29
N ARG A 169 -4.23 -25.37 -0.34
CA ARG A 169 -4.23 -25.94 1.00
C ARG A 169 -5.65 -25.81 1.55
N PRO A 170 -6.22 -26.85 2.18
CA PRO A 170 -7.55 -26.75 2.76
C PRO A 170 -7.53 -25.59 3.77
N VAL A 171 -8.39 -24.60 3.52
CA VAL A 171 -8.61 -23.49 4.45
C VAL A 171 -9.19 -24.12 5.71
N VAL A 172 -8.36 -24.21 6.76
CA VAL A 172 -8.81 -24.64 8.08
C VAL A 172 -9.88 -23.65 8.53
N PRO A 173 -11.07 -24.10 8.96
CA PRO A 173 -12.10 -23.22 9.50
C PRO A 173 -11.50 -22.40 10.66
N ILE A 174 -11.52 -21.08 10.53
CA ILE A 174 -11.09 -20.18 11.59
C ILE A 174 -12.02 -20.42 12.78
N PRO A 175 -11.51 -20.85 13.96
CA PRO A 175 -12.36 -21.04 15.12
C PRO A 175 -12.95 -19.70 15.54
N HIS A 176 -14.28 -19.58 15.49
CA HIS A 176 -14.98 -18.43 16.05
C HIS A 176 -14.69 -18.38 17.54
N PRO A 177 -14.15 -17.27 18.07
CA PRO A 177 -13.90 -17.14 19.50
C PRO A 177 -15.24 -17.25 20.23
N LYS A 178 -15.37 -18.29 21.06
CA LYS A 178 -16.50 -18.38 21.99
C LYS A 178 -16.31 -17.26 23.02
N PRO A 179 -17.35 -16.45 23.30
CA PRO A 179 -17.29 -15.48 24.38
C PRO A 179 -16.86 -16.20 25.66
N VAL A 180 -15.77 -15.73 26.26
CA VAL A 180 -15.34 -16.21 27.57
C VAL A 180 -16.35 -15.65 28.57
N GLU A 181 -17.01 -16.53 29.32
CA GLU A 181 -17.80 -16.12 30.47
C GLU A 181 -16.85 -15.45 31.46
N THR A 182 -16.93 -14.12 31.54
CA THR A 182 -16.33 -13.38 32.63
C THR A 182 -17.10 -13.72 33.88
N HIS A 183 -16.44 -14.30 34.88
CA HIS A 183 -16.99 -14.38 36.23
C HIS A 183 -17.48 -12.98 36.62
N GLY A 184 -18.75 -12.89 37.05
CA GLY A 184 -19.33 -11.64 37.52
C GLY A 184 -18.48 -11.03 38.65
N PRO A 185 -18.59 -9.71 38.89
CA PRO A 185 -17.87 -9.06 39.96
C PRO A 185 -18.15 -9.80 41.28
N THR A 186 -17.09 -10.35 41.89
CA THR A 186 -17.15 -11.11 43.13
C THR A 186 -17.45 -10.25 44.36
N PHE A 187 -17.58 -8.93 44.17
CA PHE A 187 -17.77 -7.96 45.23
C PHE A 187 -19.25 -7.81 45.52
N ASN A 188 -19.67 -8.27 46.70
CA ASN A 188 -21.01 -8.09 47.21
C ASN A 188 -21.03 -6.87 48.15
N PRO A 189 -21.57 -5.70 47.75
CA PRO A 189 -21.60 -4.47 48.56
C PRO A 189 -22.55 -4.54 49.78
N LEU A 190 -23.05 -5.74 50.10
CA LEU A 190 -23.86 -5.99 51.30
C LEU A 190 -23.13 -6.88 52.31
N VAL A 191 -21.99 -7.46 51.93
CA VAL A 191 -21.21 -8.42 52.75
C VAL A 191 -19.75 -7.99 52.88
N ASP A 192 -19.18 -7.36 51.85
CA ASP A 192 -17.73 -7.12 51.75
C ASP A 192 -17.30 -5.70 52.17
N ASP A 193 -18.24 -4.83 52.58
CA ASP A 193 -17.95 -3.44 52.97
C ASP A 193 -17.17 -3.35 54.30
N ASP A 194 -17.23 -4.38 55.15
CA ASP A 194 -16.58 -4.40 56.47
C ASP A 194 -15.16 -5.05 56.45
N ILE A 195 -14.71 -5.57 55.30
CA ILE A 195 -13.43 -6.31 55.19
C ILE A 195 -12.23 -5.36 55.03
N ILE A 196 -12.48 -4.08 54.72
CA ILE A 196 -11.44 -3.08 54.50
C ILE A 196 -11.39 -2.15 55.71
N MET A 197 -10.62 -2.53 56.75
CA MET A 197 -9.91 -1.70 57.75
C MET A 197 -9.91 -2.34 59.14
N GLU A 198 -9.08 -3.37 59.34
CA GLU A 198 -8.52 -3.62 60.67
C GLU A 198 -7.00 -3.47 60.58
N ASP A 199 -6.51 -2.32 61.04
CA ASP A 199 -5.09 -2.06 61.23
C ASP A 199 -4.52 -3.10 62.19
N ILE A 200 -3.69 -4.01 61.66
CA ILE A 200 -2.92 -4.95 62.46
C ILE A 200 -1.94 -4.13 63.32
N PRO A 201 -2.07 -4.09 64.67
CA PRO A 201 -1.11 -3.37 65.48
C PRO A 201 0.23 -4.09 65.39
N ARG A 202 1.25 -3.39 64.90
CA ARG A 202 2.64 -3.84 64.94
C ARG A 202 3.03 -4.01 66.42
N LYS A 203 3.25 -5.26 66.83
CA LYS A 203 3.78 -5.58 68.16
C LYS A 203 5.13 -4.88 68.35
N ALA A 204 5.25 -4.16 69.46
CA ALA A 204 6.50 -3.58 69.98
C ALA A 204 7.45 -4.67 70.49
#